data_AF-R6HET3-F1
#
_entry.id   AF-R6HET3-F1
#
_cell.length_a   1.000
_cell.length_b   1.000
_cell.length_c   1.000
_cell.angle_alpha   90.00
_cell.angle_beta   90.00
_cell.angle_gamma   90.00
#
_symmetry.space_group_name_H-M   'P 1'
#
loop_
_entity.id
_entity.type
_entity.pdbx_description
1 polymer ?
#
loop_
_entity_poly.entity_id
_entity_poly.type
_entity_poly.pdbx_seq_one_letter_code
_entity_poly.pdbx_strand_id
1 'polypeptide(L)'
;MQSVGAHIEKYFGKYDRVMHELASPGIHVDIYVIPPRAEHEYYTLVTCGMGAHKMEVPDELKNEQLERAELLINLPADWQLDEESLKDEKWYWPIRFLKFMARSPVNNGMYYDWGSTLEFDDITSFDDSTKLCSAVVLSPGVFGEASYACTLPNGDAVNFYQAIPLYKEELDYKVENGMDKLLQKCPDEILEVINPSRLNAVTDAETLNYDDREMDSAAAHLKLIQKHNLSVDEMAVYNHMVVYLRWCINHNLMGDVFLQQQGDVVSGVKSGSLTDLRAFVRDELGGRLMIIDYNHKGVCFANWYNTGNRSMPYAFIKDLKTYAREYFKGQMPCAEEAAYLLLPWCDEYCRAVEKIIEERFAEWQKLCGEENAVQPFIDESNFKELLPDWQGARHCRISKRIIKDGCTVGFCCREEPDSDDTGWDSGWYFDAGDEDEVYAGEDAEYGIYDLNTICNLYPELLPLLNSPYGTAFERNKRGRLVEIKDEEE
;
A
#
# COMPACT_ATOMS: atom_id res chain seq x y z
N MET A 1 4.74 16.50 27.57
CA MET A 1 6.17 16.50 27.20
C MET A 1 6.86 15.18 27.51
N GLN A 2 6.94 14.68 28.77
CA GLN A 2 7.69 13.44 29.05
C GLN A 2 7.16 12.20 28.30
N SER A 3 5.84 12.00 28.24
CA SER A 3 5.24 10.88 27.48
C SER A 3 5.49 11.01 25.98
N VAL A 4 5.33 12.21 25.42
CA VAL A 4 5.57 12.51 24.00
C VAL A 4 7.04 12.26 23.63
N GLY A 5 7.99 12.74 24.44
CA GLY A 5 9.41 12.48 24.22
C GLY A 5 9.77 11.00 24.29
N ALA A 6 9.20 10.25 25.24
CA ALA A 6 9.40 8.80 25.32
C ALA A 6 8.80 8.04 24.13
N HIS A 7 7.65 8.49 23.61
CA HIS A 7 7.05 7.95 22.39
C HIS A 7 7.95 8.20 21.18
N ILE A 8 8.48 9.42 21.06
CA ILE A 8 9.42 9.79 19.99
C ILE A 8 10.67 8.89 20.02
N GLU A 9 11.31 8.73 21.18
CA GLU A 9 12.49 7.86 21.29
C GLU A 9 12.20 6.40 20.95
N LYS A 10 11.01 5.91 21.32
CA LYS A 10 10.60 4.53 21.13
C LYS A 10 10.35 4.18 19.66
N TYR A 11 9.66 5.05 18.93
CA TYR A 11 9.17 4.75 17.58
C TYR A 11 9.95 5.46 16.48
N PHE A 12 10.28 6.74 16.66
CA PHE A 12 10.98 7.53 15.64
C PHE A 12 12.49 7.50 15.81
N GLY A 13 12.99 7.30 17.03
CA GLY A 13 14.41 7.14 17.34
C GLY A 13 14.94 8.13 18.36
N LYS A 14 16.16 7.87 18.86
CA LYS A 14 16.83 8.73 19.85
C LYS A 14 17.23 10.06 19.23
N TYR A 15 17.08 11.13 19.99
CA TYR A 15 17.50 12.48 19.59
C TYR A 15 18.51 13.03 20.60
N ASP A 16 19.63 13.54 20.11
CA ASP A 16 20.67 14.19 20.93
C ASP A 16 20.68 15.71 20.73
N ARG A 17 19.95 16.21 19.72
CA ARG A 17 19.89 17.61 19.35
C ARG A 17 18.45 18.10 19.32
N VAL A 18 18.20 19.21 20.00
CA VAL A 18 16.93 19.93 19.99
C VAL A 18 17.18 21.31 19.41
N MET A 19 16.40 21.68 18.38
CA MET A 19 16.39 23.03 17.84
C MET A 19 15.33 23.83 18.59
N HIS A 20 15.78 24.59 19.59
CA HIS A 20 14.88 25.39 20.40
C HIS A 20 14.34 26.61 19.64
N GLU A 21 13.07 26.91 19.89
CA GLU A 21 12.47 28.12 19.36
C GLU A 21 12.98 29.37 20.11
N LEU A 22 13.49 30.35 19.35
CA LEU A 22 14.03 31.60 19.92
C LEU A 22 12.95 32.64 20.24
N ALA A 23 11.79 32.58 19.59
CA ALA A 23 10.67 33.49 19.80
C ALA A 23 9.33 32.75 19.58
N SER A 24 8.45 32.76 20.59
CA SER A 24 7.20 31.97 20.60
C SER A 24 5.95 32.85 20.66
N PRO A 25 5.49 33.40 19.52
CA PRO A 25 4.18 34.00 19.45
C PRO A 25 3.10 32.89 19.50
N GLY A 26 2.55 32.62 20.68
CA GLY A 26 1.43 31.69 20.88
C GLY A 26 1.85 30.32 21.41
N ILE A 27 2.49 29.49 20.57
CA ILE A 27 2.97 28.14 20.92
C ILE A 27 4.49 28.09 20.91
N HIS A 28 5.07 27.34 21.85
CA HIS A 28 6.50 27.02 21.86
C HIS A 28 6.72 25.70 21.13
N VAL A 29 7.36 25.75 19.95
CA VAL A 29 7.58 24.56 19.12
C VAL A 29 9.07 24.28 18.97
N ASP A 30 9.53 23.31 19.74
CA ASP A 30 10.86 22.73 19.57
C ASP A 30 10.85 21.70 18.45
N ILE A 31 12.01 21.48 17.83
CA ILE A 31 12.20 20.39 16.85
C ILE A 31 13.26 19.43 17.38
N TYR A 32 12.86 18.18 17.55
CA TYR A 32 13.75 17.09 17.94
C TYR A 32 14.37 16.51 16.67
N VAL A 33 15.71 16.43 16.66
CA VAL A 33 16.49 15.98 15.51
C VAL A 33 16.98 14.56 15.77
N ILE A 34 16.43 13.61 15.02
CA ILE A 34 16.81 12.20 15.07
C ILE A 34 17.76 11.93 13.90
N PRO A 35 19.01 11.47 14.15
CA PRO A 35 19.98 11.23 13.09
C PRO A 35 19.68 9.96 12.28
N PRO A 36 20.27 9.84 11.07
CA PRO A 36 20.27 8.61 10.28
C PRO A 36 20.76 7.40 11.08
N ARG A 37 20.14 6.25 10.85
CA ARG A 37 20.45 4.96 11.49
C ARG A 37 20.25 3.80 10.51
N ALA A 38 20.69 2.61 10.88
CA ALA A 38 20.65 1.45 9.99
C ALA A 38 19.23 1.10 9.51
N GLU A 39 18.21 1.34 10.33
CA GLU A 39 16.82 1.09 9.98
C GLU A 39 16.20 2.21 9.12
N HIS A 40 16.73 3.44 9.25
CA HIS A 40 16.23 4.63 8.54
C HIS A 40 17.42 5.53 8.20
N GLU A 41 17.91 5.43 6.96
CA GLU A 41 19.09 6.17 6.48
C GLU A 41 18.76 7.63 6.11
N TYR A 42 18.05 8.32 6.98
CA TYR A 42 17.63 9.72 6.84
C TYR A 42 17.45 10.37 8.22
N TYR A 43 17.47 11.71 8.26
CA TYR A 43 17.06 12.44 9.45
C TYR A 43 15.54 12.41 9.59
N THR A 44 15.05 12.29 10.82
CA THR A 44 13.64 12.57 11.16
C THR A 44 13.60 13.77 12.09
N LEU A 45 12.91 14.83 11.66
CA LEU A 45 12.64 16.01 12.46
C LEU A 45 11.21 15.89 12.99
N VAL A 46 11.02 15.99 14.30
CA VAL A 46 9.70 15.89 14.95
C VAL A 46 9.43 17.14 15.76
N THR A 47 8.25 17.72 15.63
CA THR A 47 7.84 18.82 16.51
C THR A 47 7.61 18.30 17.92
N CYS A 48 7.93 19.12 18.92
CA CYS A 48 7.49 18.90 20.28
C CYS A 48 6.98 20.22 20.85
N GLY A 49 5.71 20.24 21.25
CA GLY A 49 5.05 21.42 21.81
C GLY A 49 3.84 21.87 21.02
N MET A 50 3.67 21.44 19.76
CA MET A 50 2.47 21.71 18.97
C MET A 50 1.24 21.08 19.64
N GLY A 51 1.35 19.82 20.09
CA GLY A 51 0.26 19.07 20.70
C GLY A 51 -0.13 19.58 22.09
N ALA A 52 0.57 20.58 22.64
CA ALA A 52 0.15 21.27 23.86
C ALA A 52 -1.11 22.13 23.63
N HIS A 53 -1.28 22.65 22.41
CA HIS A 53 -2.49 23.35 21.98
C HIS A 53 -3.55 22.36 21.48
N LYS A 54 -4.83 22.68 21.67
CA LYS A 54 -5.94 21.91 21.12
C LYS A 54 -6.38 22.51 19.79
N MET A 55 -6.40 21.72 18.74
CA MET A 55 -6.89 22.11 17.41
C MET A 55 -8.43 22.21 17.40
N GLU A 56 -8.97 22.98 16.46
CA GLU A 56 -10.42 23.15 16.29
C GLU A 56 -10.97 21.99 15.45
N VAL A 57 -11.39 20.92 16.13
CA VAL A 57 -11.97 19.71 15.51
C VAL A 57 -13.51 19.83 15.44
N PRO A 58 -14.14 19.49 14.30
CA PRO A 58 -15.61 19.46 14.16
C PRO A 58 -16.30 18.58 15.20
N ASP A 59 -17.53 18.96 15.58
CA ASP A 59 -18.30 18.29 16.64
C ASP A 59 -18.57 16.81 16.31
N GLU A 60 -18.71 16.47 15.04
CA GLU A 60 -18.93 15.12 14.51
C GLU A 60 -17.74 14.18 14.79
N LEU A 61 -16.52 14.73 14.92
CA LEU A 61 -15.26 13.99 15.10
C LEU A 61 -14.73 14.06 16.53
N LYS A 62 -15.48 14.61 17.49
CA LYS A 62 -15.02 14.80 18.89
C LYS A 62 -14.62 13.50 19.60
N ASN A 63 -15.13 12.35 19.17
CA ASN A 63 -14.80 11.08 19.79
C ASN A 63 -13.54 10.42 19.21
N GLU A 64 -12.97 10.98 18.14
CA GLU A 64 -11.81 10.45 17.43
C GLU A 64 -10.46 10.87 18.05
N GLN A 65 -10.48 11.70 19.11
CA GLN A 65 -9.29 12.21 19.82
C GLN A 65 -8.27 12.94 18.91
N LEU A 66 -8.76 13.70 17.93
CA LEU A 66 -7.94 14.42 16.94
C LEU A 66 -7.47 15.79 17.42
N GLU A 67 -7.78 16.22 18.65
CA GLU A 67 -7.56 17.60 19.06
C GLU A 67 -6.09 17.97 19.28
N ARG A 68 -5.15 17.00 19.26
CA ARG A 68 -3.73 17.26 19.49
C ARG A 68 -2.90 16.52 18.46
N ALA A 69 -1.93 17.22 17.88
CA ALA A 69 -1.01 16.65 16.93
C ALA A 69 0.44 17.14 17.14
N GLU A 70 1.40 16.31 16.76
CA GLU A 70 2.77 16.68 16.43
C GLU A 70 3.03 16.30 14.96
N LEU A 71 3.90 17.06 14.31
CA LEU A 71 4.27 16.85 12.91
C LEU A 71 5.70 16.33 12.82
N LEU A 72 5.97 15.50 11.82
CA LEU A 72 7.31 15.08 11.47
C LEU A 72 7.61 15.23 9.98
N ILE A 73 8.89 15.30 9.65
CA ILE A 73 9.38 15.42 8.29
C ILE A 73 10.73 14.69 8.19
N ASN A 74 10.91 13.90 7.14
CA ASN A 74 12.14 13.14 6.92
C ASN A 74 13.02 13.81 5.87
N LEU A 75 14.31 13.96 6.16
CA LEU A 75 15.28 14.62 5.29
C LEU A 75 16.43 13.67 4.94
N PRO A 76 16.99 13.73 3.73
CA PRO A 76 18.12 12.90 3.32
C PRO A 76 19.28 12.88 4.33
N ALA A 77 19.99 11.75 4.46
CA ALA A 77 21.10 11.63 5.42
C ALA A 77 22.25 12.63 5.20
N ASP A 78 22.37 13.20 4.00
CA ASP A 78 23.35 14.23 3.65
C ASP A 78 22.83 15.66 3.80
N TRP A 79 21.62 15.85 4.35
CA TRP A 79 21.06 17.18 4.60
C TRP A 79 21.88 17.95 5.64
N GLN A 80 22.22 19.20 5.33
CA GLN A 80 23.10 20.01 6.19
C GLN A 80 22.29 20.74 7.26
N LEU A 81 22.44 20.30 8.51
CA LEU A 81 21.71 20.87 9.65
C LEU A 81 22.60 21.72 10.56
N ASP A 82 23.88 21.91 10.29
CA ASP A 82 24.75 22.75 11.13
C ASP A 82 24.37 24.24 11.07
N GLU A 83 24.75 25.02 12.09
CA GLU A 83 24.35 26.43 12.21
C GLU A 83 24.81 27.32 11.04
N GLU A 84 25.95 27.00 10.40
CA GLU A 84 26.43 27.79 9.26
C GLU A 84 25.63 27.47 8.00
N SER A 85 25.38 26.19 7.73
CA SER A 85 24.57 25.76 6.58
C SER A 85 23.13 26.26 6.66
N LEU A 86 22.52 26.28 7.86
CA LEU A 86 21.14 26.75 8.05
C LEU A 86 20.93 28.26 7.84
N LYS A 87 21.99 29.02 7.52
CA LYS A 87 21.87 30.40 7.03
C LYS A 87 21.45 30.48 5.56
N ASP A 88 21.59 29.38 4.81
CA ASP A 88 21.19 29.25 3.42
C ASP A 88 19.79 28.61 3.36
N GLU A 89 18.87 29.25 2.64
CA GLU A 89 17.45 28.86 2.62
C GLU A 89 17.24 27.47 2.02
N LYS A 90 18.09 27.05 1.09
CA LYS A 90 18.01 25.71 0.50
C LYS A 90 18.09 24.58 1.54
N TRP A 91 18.74 24.82 2.69
CA TRP A 91 18.85 23.88 3.80
C TRP A 91 17.81 24.14 4.89
N TYR A 92 17.37 25.39 5.05
CA TYR A 92 16.49 25.82 6.13
C TYR A 92 14.99 25.67 5.81
N TRP A 93 14.59 25.70 4.54
CA TRP A 93 13.18 25.71 4.16
C TRP A 93 12.36 24.56 4.75
N PRO A 94 12.83 23.31 4.90
CA PRO A 94 12.01 22.25 5.48
C PRO A 94 11.71 22.49 6.97
N ILE A 95 12.66 23.09 7.68
CA ILE A 95 12.51 23.48 9.08
C ILE A 95 11.52 24.62 9.20
N ARG A 96 11.64 25.64 8.33
CA ARG A 96 10.70 26.76 8.26
C ARG A 96 9.29 26.28 7.93
N PHE A 97 9.17 25.39 6.96
CA PHE A 97 7.93 24.75 6.53
C PHE A 97 7.26 23.99 7.68
N LEU A 98 8.00 23.10 8.36
CA LEU A 98 7.47 22.35 9.50
C LEU A 98 6.99 23.28 10.63
N LYS A 99 7.78 24.32 10.94
CA LYS A 99 7.42 25.34 11.93
C LYS A 99 6.17 26.12 11.52
N PHE A 100 5.98 26.40 10.24
CA PHE A 100 4.78 27.07 9.75
C PHE A 100 3.55 26.17 9.93
N MET A 101 3.63 24.92 9.48
CA MET A 101 2.54 23.94 9.64
C MET A 101 2.14 23.80 11.10
N ALA A 102 3.12 23.66 12.01
CA ALA A 102 2.86 23.52 13.44
C ALA A 102 2.08 24.69 14.06
N ARG A 103 2.17 25.90 13.48
CA ARG A 103 1.44 27.10 13.95
C ARG A 103 0.11 27.32 13.25
N SER A 104 -0.14 26.64 12.14
CA SER A 104 -1.36 26.84 11.36
C SER A 104 -2.65 26.56 12.16
N PRO A 105 -2.73 25.58 13.09
CA PRO A 105 -3.94 25.40 13.89
C PRO A 105 -4.28 26.62 14.74
N VAL A 106 -3.26 27.28 15.31
CA VAL A 106 -3.43 28.46 16.17
C VAL A 106 -3.76 29.70 15.37
N ASN A 107 -3.14 29.86 14.20
CA ASN A 107 -3.25 31.07 13.39
C ASN A 107 -4.51 31.09 12.51
N ASN A 108 -4.97 29.90 12.07
CA ASN A 108 -5.98 29.78 11.03
C ASN A 108 -7.24 29.01 11.48
N GLY A 109 -7.30 28.51 12.73
CA GLY A 109 -8.45 27.75 13.24
C GLY A 109 -8.65 26.42 12.51
N MET A 110 -7.56 25.77 12.12
CA MET A 110 -7.60 24.47 11.42
C MET A 110 -7.18 23.32 12.33
N TYR A 111 -7.46 22.09 11.91
CA TYR A 111 -6.94 20.87 12.52
C TYR A 111 -6.25 20.01 11.46
N TYR A 112 -5.45 19.06 11.93
CA TYR A 112 -4.83 18.05 11.07
C TYR A 112 -5.45 16.70 11.34
N ASP A 113 -5.79 16.04 10.26
CA ASP A 113 -6.11 14.62 10.17
C ASP A 113 -5.50 14.05 8.88
N TRP A 114 -5.47 12.74 8.73
CA TRP A 114 -4.97 12.07 7.54
C TRP A 114 -5.56 12.67 6.24
N GLY A 115 -4.71 13.00 5.28
CA GLY A 115 -5.12 13.61 4.02
C GLY A 115 -5.44 15.11 4.09
N SER A 116 -5.29 15.75 5.26
CA SER A 116 -5.42 17.20 5.40
C SER A 116 -4.34 17.93 4.60
N THR A 117 -4.74 19.00 3.91
CA THR A 117 -3.87 19.74 2.99
C THR A 117 -3.63 21.16 3.47
N LEU A 118 -2.48 21.70 3.11
CA LEU A 118 -2.15 23.10 3.33
C LEU A 118 -1.64 23.72 2.03
N GLU A 119 -2.32 24.77 1.60
CA GLU A 119 -1.90 25.63 0.49
C GLU A 119 -1.42 26.97 1.05
N PHE A 120 -0.53 27.62 0.31
CA PHE A 120 0.13 28.86 0.71
C PHE A 120 -0.12 29.92 -0.36
N ASP A 121 -1.00 30.88 -0.07
CA ASP A 121 -1.48 31.86 -1.06
C ASP A 121 -0.37 32.71 -1.69
N ASP A 122 0.73 32.96 -0.95
CA ASP A 122 1.77 33.93 -1.33
C ASP A 122 3.10 33.28 -1.78
N ILE A 123 3.17 31.96 -1.96
CA ILE A 123 4.40 31.30 -2.44
C ILE A 123 4.14 30.42 -3.67
N THR A 124 5.07 30.47 -4.62
CA THR A 124 5.10 29.56 -5.77
C THR A 124 6.05 28.38 -5.57
N SER A 125 6.90 28.44 -4.53
CA SER A 125 7.75 27.35 -4.04
C SER A 125 8.23 27.64 -2.62
N PHE A 126 8.67 26.61 -1.90
CA PHE A 126 9.26 26.77 -0.57
C PHE A 126 10.67 27.38 -0.60
N ASP A 127 11.40 27.21 -1.71
CA ASP A 127 12.74 27.76 -1.95
C ASP A 127 13.05 27.74 -3.46
N ASP A 128 14.06 28.48 -3.92
CA ASP A 128 14.51 28.47 -5.32
C ASP A 128 15.06 27.11 -5.77
N SER A 129 15.50 26.26 -4.83
CA SER A 129 15.98 24.89 -5.10
C SER A 129 14.89 23.85 -5.33
N THR A 130 13.61 24.23 -5.16
CA THR A 130 12.48 23.31 -5.31
C THR A 130 11.28 23.98 -5.96
N LYS A 131 10.38 23.16 -6.49
CA LYS A 131 9.07 23.59 -6.98
C LYS A 131 7.92 23.14 -6.07
N LEU A 132 8.24 22.44 -4.98
CA LEU A 132 7.28 22.07 -3.95
C LEU A 132 6.76 23.35 -3.30
N CYS A 133 5.44 23.46 -3.15
CA CYS A 133 4.78 24.71 -2.73
C CYS A 133 3.54 24.51 -1.85
N SER A 134 3.09 23.27 -1.67
CA SER A 134 1.93 22.91 -0.85
C SER A 134 2.27 21.70 0.02
N ALA A 135 1.31 21.21 0.80
CA ALA A 135 1.52 20.03 1.62
C ALA A 135 0.27 19.19 1.82
N VAL A 136 0.48 17.91 2.11
CA VAL A 136 -0.48 17.00 2.73
C VAL A 136 0.13 16.39 3.98
N VAL A 137 -0.71 16.02 4.96
CA VAL A 137 -0.27 15.23 6.11
C VAL A 137 -0.77 13.79 5.99
N LEU A 138 0.11 12.83 6.26
CA LEU A 138 -0.19 11.40 6.24
C LEU A 138 0.20 10.76 7.56
N SER A 139 -0.33 9.58 7.85
CA SER A 139 0.14 8.78 8.97
C SER A 139 1.61 8.40 8.77
N PRO A 140 2.44 8.34 9.82
CA PRO A 140 3.85 8.03 9.75
C PRO A 140 4.06 6.51 9.59
N GLY A 141 3.51 5.95 8.51
CA GLY A 141 3.42 4.50 8.26
C GLY A 141 4.77 3.79 8.34
N VAL A 142 5.85 4.45 7.91
CA VAL A 142 7.23 3.92 7.96
C VAL A 142 7.72 3.55 9.36
N PHE A 143 7.05 4.03 10.40
CA PHE A 143 7.33 3.71 11.80
C PHE A 143 6.29 2.77 12.44
N GLY A 144 5.33 2.29 11.65
CA GLY A 144 4.25 1.37 12.03
C GLY A 144 3.09 2.03 12.79
N GLU A 145 1.91 1.40 12.79
CA GLU A 145 0.68 1.96 13.38
C GLU A 145 0.80 2.33 14.86
N ALA A 146 1.60 1.58 15.62
CA ALA A 146 1.85 1.88 17.03
C ALA A 146 2.56 3.24 17.25
N SER A 147 3.11 3.85 16.20
CA SER A 147 3.72 5.18 16.24
C SER A 147 2.70 6.32 16.09
N TYR A 148 1.49 6.05 15.60
CA TYR A 148 0.55 7.08 15.15
C TYR A 148 0.01 7.96 16.27
N ALA A 149 -0.07 7.44 17.50
CA ALA A 149 -0.61 8.20 18.63
C ALA A 149 0.11 7.88 19.94
N CYS A 150 0.36 8.92 20.73
CA CYS A 150 0.82 8.81 22.11
C CYS A 150 -0.33 9.09 23.08
N THR A 151 -0.71 8.11 23.90
CA THR A 151 -1.66 8.32 24.99
C THR A 151 -1.01 9.05 26.16
N LEU A 152 -1.59 10.18 26.55
CA LEU A 152 -1.15 10.98 27.68
C LEU A 152 -1.70 10.44 29.01
N PRO A 153 -1.09 10.78 30.17
CA PRO A 153 -1.54 10.28 31.48
C PRO A 153 -2.97 10.67 31.86
N ASN A 154 -3.53 11.71 31.25
CA ASN A 154 -4.91 12.14 31.45
C ASN A 154 -5.92 11.42 30.53
N GLY A 155 -5.45 10.53 29.64
CA GLY A 155 -6.28 9.79 28.68
C GLY A 155 -6.37 10.43 27.29
N ASP A 156 -6.02 11.71 27.13
CA ASP A 156 -5.97 12.36 25.81
C ASP A 156 -4.92 11.68 24.91
N ALA A 157 -5.14 11.68 23.60
CA ALA A 157 -4.13 11.30 22.61
C ALA A 157 -3.37 12.52 22.06
N VAL A 158 -2.12 12.31 21.63
CA VAL A 158 -1.38 13.19 20.73
C VAL A 158 -1.07 12.39 19.47
N ASN A 159 -1.67 12.77 18.35
CA ASN A 159 -1.47 12.12 17.06
C ASN A 159 -0.17 12.61 16.41
N PHE A 160 0.47 11.74 15.65
CA PHE A 160 1.67 12.07 14.88
C PHE A 160 1.33 11.97 13.41
N TYR A 161 1.67 13.01 12.65
CA TYR A 161 1.52 13.02 11.20
C TYR A 161 2.82 13.41 10.52
N GLN A 162 3.10 12.78 9.39
CA GLN A 162 4.19 13.17 8.52
C GLN A 162 3.72 14.25 7.54
N ALA A 163 4.41 15.38 7.53
CA ALA A 163 4.20 16.44 6.56
C ALA A 163 4.92 16.13 5.25
N ILE A 164 4.15 16.05 4.17
CA ILE A 164 4.63 15.75 2.81
C ILE A 164 4.48 16.99 1.93
N PRO A 165 5.58 17.63 1.53
CA PRO A 165 5.53 18.69 0.54
C PRO A 165 5.09 18.18 -0.83
N LEU A 166 4.16 18.91 -1.45
CA LEU A 166 3.58 18.61 -2.76
C LEU A 166 3.84 19.73 -3.76
N TYR A 167 3.78 19.35 -5.03
CA TYR A 167 3.58 20.29 -6.13
C TYR A 167 2.13 20.81 -6.14
N LYS A 168 1.90 21.96 -6.79
CA LYS A 168 0.55 22.50 -6.96
C LYS A 168 -0.35 21.52 -7.72
N GLU A 169 0.17 20.93 -8.79
CA GLU A 169 -0.58 19.98 -9.63
C GLU A 169 -0.95 18.69 -8.89
N GLU A 170 -0.13 18.26 -7.92
CA GLU A 170 -0.43 17.09 -7.08
C GLU A 170 -1.54 17.40 -6.08
N LEU A 171 -1.51 18.59 -5.47
CA LEU A 171 -2.57 19.06 -4.61
C LEU A 171 -3.89 19.19 -5.39
N ASP A 172 -3.86 19.81 -6.57
CA ASP A 172 -5.03 19.98 -7.42
C ASP A 172 -5.62 18.62 -7.83
N TYR A 173 -4.77 17.67 -8.23
CA TYR A 173 -5.20 16.31 -8.53
C TYR A 173 -5.89 15.64 -7.32
N LYS A 174 -5.34 15.79 -6.11
CA LYS A 174 -5.96 15.27 -4.88
C LYS A 174 -7.31 15.91 -4.60
N VAL A 175 -7.45 17.22 -4.84
CA VAL A 175 -8.72 17.93 -4.65
C VAL A 175 -9.79 17.41 -5.62
N GLU A 176 -9.41 17.12 -6.87
CA GLU A 176 -10.32 16.61 -7.89
C GLU A 176 -10.65 15.11 -7.76
N ASN A 177 -9.68 14.30 -7.31
CA ASN A 177 -9.75 12.84 -7.42
C ASN A 177 -9.74 12.11 -6.06
N GLY A 178 -9.45 12.81 -4.95
CA GLY A 178 -9.29 12.21 -3.64
C GLY A 178 -7.84 11.79 -3.33
N MET A 179 -7.58 11.50 -2.05
CA MET A 179 -6.24 11.17 -1.56
C MET A 179 -5.77 9.79 -2.05
N ASP A 180 -6.65 8.80 -2.08
CA ASP A 180 -6.29 7.43 -2.48
C ASP A 180 -5.77 7.38 -3.93
N LYS A 181 -6.46 8.07 -4.84
CA LYS A 181 -6.02 8.19 -6.23
C LYS A 181 -4.69 8.94 -6.39
N LEU A 182 -4.36 9.86 -5.49
CA LEU A 182 -3.04 10.49 -5.48
C LEU A 182 -1.98 9.51 -4.98
N LEU A 183 -2.26 8.74 -3.93
CA LEU A 183 -1.32 7.74 -3.38
C LEU A 183 -0.95 6.69 -4.43
N GLN A 184 -1.91 6.22 -5.24
CA GLN A 184 -1.66 5.29 -6.36
C GLN A 184 -0.70 5.84 -7.43
N LYS A 185 -0.48 7.16 -7.47
CA LYS A 185 0.48 7.80 -8.38
C LYS A 185 1.85 8.07 -7.75
N CYS A 186 1.97 7.90 -6.44
CA CYS A 186 3.12 8.34 -5.69
C CYS A 186 3.97 7.14 -5.25
N PRO A 187 5.17 6.94 -5.83
CA PRO A 187 6.14 6.00 -5.29
C PRO A 187 6.39 6.26 -3.80
N ASP A 188 6.63 5.21 -3.03
CA ASP A 188 6.85 5.37 -1.59
C ASP A 188 8.04 6.27 -1.27
N GLU A 189 9.08 6.29 -2.11
CA GLU A 189 10.25 7.15 -1.91
C GLU A 189 9.90 8.64 -1.93
N ILE A 190 8.88 9.05 -2.70
CA ILE A 190 8.48 10.47 -2.75
C ILE A 190 7.63 10.89 -1.54
N LEU A 191 7.06 9.93 -0.82
CA LEU A 191 6.23 10.14 0.36
C LEU A 191 6.96 9.81 1.66
N GLU A 192 8.12 9.14 1.61
CA GLU A 192 8.90 8.82 2.80
C GLU A 192 9.94 9.90 3.13
N VAL A 193 10.78 10.30 2.18
CA VAL A 193 11.90 11.25 2.40
C VAL A 193 11.80 12.41 1.43
N ILE A 194 12.00 13.63 1.92
CA ILE A 194 11.98 14.80 1.03
C ILE A 194 13.11 14.72 0.00
N ASN A 195 12.72 14.86 -1.26
CA ASN A 195 13.64 15.16 -2.34
C ASN A 195 13.17 16.47 -3.02
N PRO A 196 13.88 17.60 -2.81
CA PRO A 196 13.48 18.91 -3.36
C PRO A 196 13.40 18.93 -4.89
N SER A 197 14.06 17.98 -5.55
CA SER A 197 14.19 17.86 -7.00
C SER A 197 13.46 16.64 -7.56
N ARG A 198 12.58 16.00 -6.78
CA ARG A 198 11.81 14.84 -7.25
C ARG A 198 10.93 15.18 -8.44
N LEU A 199 10.65 14.19 -9.27
CA LEU A 199 9.62 14.31 -10.31
C LEU A 199 8.23 14.52 -9.67
N ASN A 200 7.35 15.17 -10.41
CA ASN A 200 5.96 15.38 -10.04
C ASN A 200 5.15 14.12 -10.36
N ALA A 201 4.42 13.58 -9.37
CA ALA A 201 3.67 12.33 -9.48
C ALA A 201 2.56 12.36 -10.53
N VAL A 202 2.06 13.54 -10.87
CA VAL A 202 0.97 13.76 -11.82
C VAL A 202 1.52 14.13 -13.19
N THR A 203 2.32 15.19 -13.29
CA THR A 203 2.76 15.72 -14.59
C THR A 203 3.91 14.94 -15.21
N ASP A 204 4.73 14.26 -14.40
CA ASP A 204 5.86 13.46 -14.86
C ASP A 204 5.57 11.94 -14.73
N ALA A 205 4.29 11.55 -14.61
CA ALA A 205 3.87 10.17 -14.38
C ALA A 205 4.44 9.18 -15.41
N GLU A 206 4.51 9.55 -16.69
CA GLU A 206 5.10 8.71 -17.75
C GLU A 206 6.61 8.49 -17.55
N THR A 207 7.31 9.48 -17.01
CA THR A 207 8.76 9.37 -16.72
C THR A 207 9.01 8.56 -15.46
N LEU A 208 8.15 8.72 -14.45
CA LEU A 208 8.17 7.89 -13.25
C LEU A 208 7.90 6.43 -13.60
N ASN A 209 6.95 6.18 -14.51
CA ASN A 209 6.50 4.85 -14.90
C ASN A 209 6.20 3.97 -13.67
N TYR A 210 5.61 4.58 -12.65
CA TYR A 210 5.22 3.93 -11.42
C TYR A 210 3.89 3.22 -11.61
N ASP A 211 3.81 1.99 -11.12
CA ASP A 211 2.61 1.18 -11.10
C ASP A 211 2.54 0.58 -9.69
N ASP A 212 1.54 0.98 -8.91
CA ASP A 212 1.33 0.53 -7.53
C ASP A 212 1.08 -0.99 -7.45
N ARG A 213 0.67 -1.60 -8.57
CA ARG A 213 0.47 -3.05 -8.71
C ARG A 213 1.77 -3.80 -8.98
N GLU A 214 2.90 -3.11 -9.20
CA GLU A 214 4.20 -3.75 -9.42
C GLU A 214 4.73 -4.33 -8.10
N MET A 215 4.76 -5.66 -8.00
CA MET A 215 5.20 -6.35 -6.80
C MET A 215 6.73 -6.48 -6.73
N ASP A 216 7.38 -6.74 -7.86
CA ASP A 216 8.84 -6.81 -7.96
C ASP A 216 9.31 -6.56 -9.41
N SER A 217 10.51 -5.99 -9.58
CA SER A 217 11.05 -5.59 -10.87
C SER A 217 12.55 -5.83 -11.00
N ALA A 218 12.92 -6.50 -12.09
CA ALA A 218 14.31 -6.74 -12.46
C ALA A 218 15.12 -5.44 -12.64
N ALA A 219 14.47 -4.34 -13.03
CA ALA A 219 15.13 -3.06 -13.21
C ALA A 219 15.67 -2.50 -11.88
N ALA A 220 14.95 -2.70 -10.76
CA ALA A 220 15.40 -2.29 -9.44
C ALA A 220 16.64 -3.09 -9.00
N HIS A 221 16.62 -4.42 -9.22
CA HIS A 221 17.75 -5.30 -8.92
C HIS A 221 18.98 -5.03 -9.79
N LEU A 222 18.77 -4.68 -11.07
CA LEU A 222 19.86 -4.32 -11.98
C LEU A 222 20.57 -3.04 -11.52
N LYS A 223 19.83 -2.04 -11.01
CA LYS A 223 20.42 -0.85 -10.40
C LYS A 223 21.34 -1.20 -9.22
N LEU A 224 20.99 -2.20 -8.41
CA LEU A 224 21.85 -2.68 -7.32
C LEU A 224 23.13 -3.35 -7.83
N ILE A 225 23.03 -4.18 -8.87
CA ILE A 225 24.21 -4.78 -9.55
C ILE A 225 25.18 -3.67 -10.00
N GLN A 226 24.64 -2.62 -10.64
CA GLN A 226 25.43 -1.49 -11.15
C GLN A 226 26.01 -0.64 -10.02
N LYS A 227 25.20 -0.28 -9.01
CA LYS A 227 25.59 0.53 -7.83
C LYS A 227 26.77 -0.10 -7.10
N HIS A 228 26.77 -1.43 -6.94
CA HIS A 228 27.80 -2.17 -6.21
C HIS A 228 28.86 -2.82 -7.10
N ASN A 229 28.79 -2.62 -8.42
CA ASN A 229 29.70 -3.21 -9.40
C ASN A 229 29.84 -4.75 -9.21
N LEU A 230 28.70 -5.44 -9.05
CA LEU A 230 28.67 -6.87 -8.78
C LEU A 230 29.06 -7.67 -10.03
N SER A 231 29.97 -8.63 -9.87
CA SER A 231 30.40 -9.53 -10.95
C SER A 231 29.46 -10.74 -11.03
N VAL A 232 28.24 -10.54 -11.53
CA VAL A 232 27.22 -11.59 -11.72
C VAL A 232 26.56 -11.47 -13.09
N ASP A 233 26.03 -12.58 -13.61
CA ASP A 233 25.20 -12.58 -14.82
C ASP A 233 23.91 -11.78 -14.57
N GLU A 234 23.50 -10.95 -15.53
CA GLU A 234 22.27 -10.14 -15.41
C GLU A 234 21.03 -10.99 -15.18
N MET A 235 21.02 -12.27 -15.59
CA MET A 235 19.93 -13.20 -15.29
C MET A 235 19.68 -13.41 -13.79
N ALA A 236 20.64 -13.07 -12.93
CA ALA A 236 20.51 -13.20 -11.49
C ALA A 236 19.39 -12.32 -10.91
N VAL A 237 19.03 -11.21 -11.58
CA VAL A 237 17.93 -10.33 -11.15
C VAL A 237 16.56 -11.04 -11.14
N TYR A 238 16.42 -12.12 -11.92
CA TYR A 238 15.17 -12.87 -12.04
C TYR A 238 15.10 -14.08 -11.10
N ASN A 239 16.20 -14.44 -10.42
CA ASN A 239 16.31 -15.73 -9.71
C ASN A 239 15.21 -15.90 -8.67
N HIS A 240 15.04 -14.93 -7.76
CA HIS A 240 14.04 -15.02 -6.69
C HIS A 240 12.62 -14.79 -7.20
N MET A 241 12.44 -13.88 -8.17
CA MET A 241 11.16 -13.63 -8.84
C MET A 241 10.58 -14.92 -9.43
N VAL A 242 11.41 -15.69 -10.13
CA VAL A 242 11.01 -16.97 -10.72
C VAL A 242 10.67 -18.01 -9.67
N VAL A 243 11.42 -18.05 -8.57
CA VAL A 243 11.13 -19.02 -7.49
C VAL A 243 9.77 -18.70 -6.87
N TYR A 244 9.48 -17.43 -6.60
CA TYR A 244 8.18 -17.00 -6.09
C TYR A 244 7.04 -17.34 -7.05
N LEU A 245 7.17 -16.95 -8.33
CA LEU A 245 6.17 -17.24 -9.36
C LEU A 245 5.91 -18.74 -9.50
N ARG A 246 6.97 -19.56 -9.56
CA ARG A 246 6.85 -21.02 -9.65
C ARG A 246 6.15 -21.60 -8.42
N TRP A 247 6.48 -21.12 -7.23
CA TRP A 247 5.81 -21.53 -5.99
C TRP A 247 4.32 -21.17 -6.05
N CYS A 248 3.94 -19.95 -6.46
CA CYS A 248 2.54 -19.54 -6.61
C CYS A 248 1.76 -20.39 -7.63
N ILE A 249 2.37 -20.75 -8.77
CA ILE A 249 1.78 -21.64 -9.77
C ILE A 249 1.46 -23.02 -9.16
N ASN A 250 2.41 -23.59 -8.40
CA ASN A 250 2.25 -24.91 -7.78
C ASN A 250 1.22 -24.91 -6.64
N HIS A 251 0.97 -23.78 -6.01
CA HIS A 251 0.01 -23.63 -4.90
C HIS A 251 -1.36 -23.11 -5.35
N ASN A 252 -1.62 -23.01 -6.65
CA ASN A 252 -2.87 -22.51 -7.24
C ASN A 252 -3.21 -21.08 -6.76
N LEU A 253 -2.21 -20.20 -6.76
CA LEU A 253 -2.37 -18.79 -6.37
C LEU A 253 -2.43 -17.82 -7.56
N MET A 254 -2.36 -18.32 -8.80
CA MET A 254 -2.46 -17.49 -10.00
C MET A 254 -3.93 -17.14 -10.29
N GLY A 255 -4.16 -15.91 -10.79
CA GLY A 255 -5.47 -15.40 -11.16
C GLY A 255 -5.96 -15.91 -12.50
N ASP A 256 -7.27 -15.79 -12.76
CA ASP A 256 -7.91 -16.35 -13.95
C ASP A 256 -7.33 -15.78 -15.25
N VAL A 257 -7.04 -14.49 -15.28
CA VAL A 257 -6.44 -13.81 -16.44
C VAL A 257 -5.07 -14.41 -16.77
N PHE A 258 -4.22 -14.59 -15.76
CA PHE A 258 -2.92 -15.24 -15.94
C PHE A 258 -3.06 -16.68 -16.42
N LEU A 259 -3.98 -17.45 -15.84
CA LEU A 259 -4.24 -18.84 -16.24
C LEU A 259 -4.71 -18.95 -17.69
N GLN A 260 -5.56 -18.02 -18.14
CA GLN A 260 -6.06 -17.96 -19.52
C GLN A 260 -4.94 -17.60 -20.52
N GLN A 261 -4.08 -16.65 -20.17
CA GLN A 261 -3.02 -16.17 -21.05
C GLN A 261 -1.80 -17.10 -21.06
N GLN A 262 -1.48 -17.74 -19.94
CA GLN A 262 -0.22 -18.46 -19.70
C GLN A 262 -0.43 -19.93 -19.34
N GLY A 263 -1.55 -20.53 -19.78
CA GLY A 263 -1.94 -21.90 -19.44
C GLY A 263 -0.90 -22.98 -19.78
N ASP A 264 -0.14 -22.81 -20.86
CA ASP A 264 0.93 -23.72 -21.25
C ASP A 264 2.11 -23.67 -20.26
N VAL A 265 2.49 -22.48 -19.82
CA VAL A 265 3.55 -22.27 -18.80
C VAL A 265 3.12 -22.88 -17.48
N VAL A 266 1.88 -22.63 -17.05
CA VAL A 266 1.29 -23.20 -15.83
C VAL A 266 1.31 -24.72 -15.87
N SER A 267 0.90 -25.32 -17.00
CA SER A 267 0.90 -26.77 -17.20
C SER A 267 2.32 -27.34 -17.22
N GLY A 268 3.27 -26.63 -17.84
CA GLY A 268 4.68 -26.98 -17.89
C GLY A 268 5.32 -27.02 -16.51
N VAL A 269 5.04 -26.01 -15.69
CA VAL A 269 5.53 -25.92 -14.30
C VAL A 269 4.93 -27.03 -13.43
N LYS A 270 3.60 -27.21 -13.46
CA LYS A 270 2.91 -28.24 -12.65
C LYS A 270 3.33 -29.66 -13.01
N SER A 271 3.67 -29.91 -14.28
CA SER A 271 4.19 -31.21 -14.73
C SER A 271 5.69 -31.41 -14.47
N GLY A 272 6.41 -30.35 -14.07
CA GLY A 272 7.86 -30.36 -13.93
C GLY A 272 8.63 -30.35 -15.25
N SER A 273 7.95 -30.17 -16.39
CA SER A 273 8.59 -30.08 -17.71
C SER A 273 9.22 -28.71 -17.99
N LEU A 274 8.80 -27.68 -17.26
CA LEU A 274 9.36 -26.33 -17.29
C LEU A 274 9.81 -25.91 -15.89
N THR A 275 11.12 -25.83 -15.67
CA THR A 275 11.72 -25.57 -14.34
C THR A 275 12.34 -24.17 -14.19
N ASP A 276 12.84 -23.60 -15.28
CA ASP A 276 13.48 -22.28 -15.32
C ASP A 276 12.60 -21.30 -16.09
N LEU A 277 12.00 -20.35 -15.37
CA LEU A 277 11.13 -19.31 -15.93
C LEU A 277 11.85 -17.97 -16.11
N ARG A 278 13.18 -17.88 -15.98
CA ARG A 278 13.85 -16.56 -16.00
C ARG A 278 13.73 -15.88 -17.36
N ALA A 279 13.78 -16.65 -18.45
CA ALA A 279 13.51 -16.12 -19.79
C ALA A 279 12.04 -15.70 -19.94
N PHE A 280 11.10 -16.48 -19.40
CA PHE A 280 9.68 -16.14 -19.42
C PHE A 280 9.40 -14.82 -18.67
N VAL A 281 9.92 -14.65 -17.46
CA VAL A 281 9.75 -13.40 -16.70
C VAL A 281 10.37 -12.22 -17.44
N ARG A 282 11.56 -12.38 -18.04
CA ARG A 282 12.21 -11.32 -18.81
C ARG A 282 11.42 -10.93 -20.06
N ASP A 283 11.05 -11.91 -20.87
CA ASP A 283 10.58 -11.68 -22.25
C ASP A 283 9.06 -11.51 -22.32
N GLU A 284 8.31 -12.31 -21.57
CA GLU A 284 6.83 -12.32 -21.63
C GLU A 284 6.20 -11.45 -20.54
N LEU A 285 6.81 -11.38 -19.34
CA LEU A 285 6.33 -10.51 -18.26
C LEU A 285 7.06 -9.14 -18.21
N GLY A 286 7.93 -8.86 -19.18
CA GLY A 286 8.66 -7.60 -19.27
C GLY A 286 9.60 -7.33 -18.09
N GLY A 287 10.05 -8.38 -17.40
CA GLY A 287 10.93 -8.32 -16.24
C GLY A 287 10.26 -7.86 -14.95
N ARG A 288 8.94 -8.00 -14.84
CA ARG A 288 8.15 -7.61 -13.68
C ARG A 288 7.28 -8.75 -13.18
N LEU A 289 6.95 -8.72 -11.89
CA LEU A 289 5.84 -9.47 -11.33
C LEU A 289 4.77 -8.47 -10.89
N MET A 290 3.53 -8.68 -11.33
CA MET A 290 2.42 -7.79 -11.00
C MET A 290 1.49 -8.48 -10.00
N ILE A 291 0.96 -7.76 -9.02
CA ILE A 291 0.05 -8.34 -8.03
C ILE A 291 -1.27 -8.84 -8.68
N ILE A 292 -1.68 -8.20 -9.77
CA ILE A 292 -2.86 -8.56 -10.57
C ILE A 292 -2.74 -9.91 -11.30
N ASP A 293 -1.56 -10.54 -11.30
CA ASP A 293 -1.39 -11.89 -11.86
C ASP A 293 -1.92 -13.00 -10.93
N TYR A 294 -2.26 -12.66 -9.68
CA TYR A 294 -2.66 -13.59 -8.64
C TYR A 294 -4.18 -13.61 -8.40
N ASN A 295 -4.69 -14.72 -7.85
CA ASN A 295 -6.07 -14.78 -7.37
C ASN A 295 -6.19 -14.11 -5.99
N HIS A 296 -7.41 -13.93 -5.46
CA HIS A 296 -7.64 -13.31 -4.15
C HIS A 296 -6.67 -13.80 -3.07
N LYS A 297 -6.52 -15.12 -2.91
CA LYS A 297 -5.64 -15.70 -1.90
C LYS A 297 -4.17 -15.36 -2.14
N GLY A 298 -3.74 -15.36 -3.41
CA GLY A 298 -2.41 -14.96 -3.82
C GLY A 298 -2.16 -13.46 -3.60
N VAL A 299 -3.12 -12.59 -3.92
CA VAL A 299 -3.06 -11.14 -3.65
C VAL A 299 -2.94 -10.88 -2.16
N CYS A 300 -3.80 -11.47 -1.30
CA CYS A 300 -3.69 -11.29 0.14
C CYS A 300 -2.33 -11.71 0.70
N PHE A 301 -1.79 -12.85 0.22
CA PHE A 301 -0.47 -13.31 0.65
C PHE A 301 0.66 -12.42 0.11
N ALA A 302 0.58 -12.00 -1.15
CA ALA A 302 1.54 -11.07 -1.75
C ALA A 302 1.52 -9.72 -1.02
N ASN A 303 0.35 -9.22 -0.63
CA ASN A 303 0.22 -7.99 0.12
C ASN A 303 0.82 -8.07 1.53
N TRP A 304 0.72 -9.25 2.15
CA TRP A 304 1.36 -9.50 3.43
C TRP A 304 2.89 -9.75 3.33
N TYR A 305 3.36 -10.36 2.23
CA TYR A 305 4.75 -10.87 2.14
C TYR A 305 5.68 -10.07 1.22
N ASN A 306 5.16 -9.47 0.15
CA ASN A 306 5.96 -8.88 -0.92
C ASN A 306 5.80 -7.37 -1.07
N THR A 307 4.59 -6.81 -0.93
CA THR A 307 4.33 -5.42 -1.37
C THR A 307 4.88 -4.33 -0.48
N GLY A 308 5.67 -4.67 0.54
CA GLY A 308 6.65 -3.73 1.09
C GLY A 308 6.10 -2.34 1.40
N ASN A 309 4.87 -2.20 1.91
CA ASN A 309 4.31 -0.86 2.10
C ASN A 309 4.96 -0.16 3.30
N ARG A 310 4.66 1.12 3.49
CA ARG A 310 5.21 1.95 4.57
C ARG A 310 5.24 1.24 5.93
N SER A 311 4.22 0.47 6.30
CA SER A 311 4.18 -0.21 7.61
C SER A 311 4.99 -1.52 7.67
N MET A 312 5.45 -2.04 6.53
CA MET A 312 6.15 -3.31 6.41
C MET A 312 7.23 -3.28 5.32
N PRO A 313 8.43 -2.74 5.59
CA PRO A 313 9.52 -2.73 4.61
C PRO A 313 10.09 -4.15 4.41
N TYR A 314 9.50 -4.86 3.46
CA TYR A 314 9.88 -6.13 2.80
C TYR A 314 10.02 -7.38 3.67
N ALA A 315 9.11 -8.36 3.51
CA ALA A 315 9.24 -9.68 4.14
C ALA A 315 9.98 -10.70 3.23
N PHE A 316 9.79 -10.68 1.90
CA PHE A 316 10.50 -11.63 1.02
C PHE A 316 11.99 -11.32 0.81
N ILE A 317 12.35 -10.12 0.35
CA ILE A 317 13.76 -9.74 0.12
C ILE A 317 14.57 -9.79 1.41
N LYS A 318 13.95 -9.50 2.57
CA LYS A 318 14.59 -9.62 3.88
C LYS A 318 14.93 -11.06 4.24
N ASP A 319 14.04 -12.00 3.93
CA ASP A 319 14.34 -13.42 4.11
C ASP A 319 15.43 -13.88 3.15
N LEU A 320 15.47 -13.37 1.91
CA LEU A 320 16.58 -13.64 0.98
C LEU A 320 17.92 -13.08 1.47
N LYS A 321 17.94 -11.86 2.02
CA LYS A 321 19.14 -11.27 2.64
C LYS A 321 19.60 -12.11 3.83
N THR A 322 18.66 -12.61 4.64
CA THR A 322 18.96 -13.51 5.76
C THR A 322 19.55 -14.83 5.27
N TYR A 323 18.93 -15.44 4.27
CA TYR A 323 19.45 -16.66 3.64
C TYR A 323 20.83 -16.44 2.99
N ALA A 324 21.07 -15.31 2.34
CA ALA A 324 22.39 -14.93 1.83
C ALA A 324 23.42 -14.82 2.96
N ARG A 325 23.04 -14.24 4.11
CA ARG A 325 23.89 -14.15 5.29
C ARG A 325 24.34 -15.52 5.77
N GLU A 326 23.41 -16.48 5.84
CA GLU A 326 23.69 -17.85 6.22
C GLU A 326 24.55 -18.58 5.18
N TYR A 327 24.22 -18.43 3.89
CA TYR A 327 24.92 -19.06 2.78
C TYR A 327 26.41 -18.68 2.75
N PHE A 328 26.72 -17.38 2.87
CA PHE A 328 28.10 -16.89 2.92
C PHE A 328 28.70 -16.90 4.33
N LYS A 329 28.05 -17.52 5.32
CA LYS A 329 28.54 -17.68 6.70
C LYS A 329 28.95 -16.34 7.35
N GLY A 330 28.20 -15.29 7.07
CA GLY A 330 28.46 -13.93 7.56
C GLY A 330 29.62 -13.19 6.86
N GLN A 331 30.39 -13.84 5.99
CA GLN A 331 31.45 -13.19 5.20
C GLN A 331 30.85 -12.62 3.91
N MET A 332 30.19 -11.47 4.02
CA MET A 332 29.46 -10.88 2.90
C MET A 332 30.38 -10.50 1.74
N PRO A 333 30.11 -10.98 0.52
CA PRO A 333 30.93 -10.68 -0.65
C PRO A 333 30.72 -9.25 -1.20
N CYS A 334 29.64 -8.57 -0.78
CA CYS A 334 29.30 -7.21 -1.14
C CYS A 334 28.43 -6.56 -0.05
N ALA A 335 27.87 -5.37 -0.33
CA ALA A 335 26.90 -4.74 0.57
C ALA A 335 25.70 -5.65 0.82
N GLU A 336 25.23 -5.67 2.07
CA GLU A 336 24.13 -6.54 2.52
C GLU A 336 22.85 -6.33 1.69
N GLU A 337 22.60 -5.10 1.24
CA GLU A 337 21.45 -4.77 0.41
C GLU A 337 21.41 -5.50 -0.93
N ALA A 338 22.55 -6.01 -1.43
CA ALA A 338 22.65 -6.65 -2.75
C ALA A 338 23.18 -8.10 -2.69
N ALA A 339 23.49 -8.63 -1.50
CA ALA A 339 24.14 -9.93 -1.35
C ALA A 339 23.31 -11.12 -1.88
N TYR A 340 21.98 -11.03 -1.83
CA TYR A 340 21.08 -12.08 -2.35
C TYR A 340 21.21 -12.28 -3.86
N LEU A 341 21.64 -11.26 -4.62
CA LEU A 341 21.85 -11.34 -6.07
C LEU A 341 23.06 -12.20 -6.44
N LEU A 342 23.92 -12.53 -5.47
CA LEU A 342 25.09 -13.40 -5.66
C LEU A 342 24.82 -14.86 -5.29
N LEU A 343 23.60 -15.19 -4.87
CA LEU A 343 23.21 -16.57 -4.59
C LEU A 343 23.21 -17.37 -5.91
N PRO A 344 23.87 -18.54 -5.95
CA PRO A 344 24.01 -19.30 -7.19
C PRO A 344 22.66 -19.90 -7.62
N TRP A 345 22.35 -19.74 -8.90
CA TRP A 345 21.18 -20.39 -9.48
C TRP A 345 21.39 -21.91 -9.58
N CYS A 346 20.71 -22.67 -8.71
CA CYS A 346 20.66 -24.13 -8.74
C CYS A 346 19.40 -24.69 -8.06
N ASP A 347 19.20 -26.00 -8.15
CA ASP A 347 18.05 -26.68 -7.54
C ASP A 347 18.06 -26.57 -6.01
N GLU A 348 19.23 -26.52 -5.37
CA GLU A 348 19.34 -26.30 -3.92
C GLU A 348 18.86 -24.91 -3.53
N TYR A 349 19.26 -23.87 -4.28
CA TYR A 349 18.79 -22.50 -4.07
C TYR A 349 17.27 -22.41 -4.23
N CYS A 350 16.75 -22.98 -5.33
CA CYS A 350 15.31 -23.03 -5.59
C CYS A 350 14.53 -23.66 -4.44
N ARG A 351 14.94 -24.86 -3.99
CA ARG A 351 14.29 -25.57 -2.88
C ARG A 351 14.39 -24.81 -1.55
N ALA A 352 15.51 -24.14 -1.30
CA ALA A 352 15.70 -23.36 -0.08
C ALA A 352 14.76 -22.17 -0.04
N VAL A 353 14.65 -21.41 -1.14
CA VAL A 353 13.77 -20.25 -1.23
C VAL A 353 12.29 -20.66 -1.23
N GLU A 354 11.90 -21.73 -1.93
CA GLU A 354 10.53 -22.27 -1.86
C GLU A 354 10.15 -22.65 -0.43
N LYS A 355 11.08 -23.25 0.33
CA LYS A 355 10.84 -23.60 1.73
C LYS A 355 10.60 -22.37 2.61
N ILE A 356 11.35 -21.28 2.39
CA ILE A 356 11.15 -20.02 3.11
C ILE A 356 9.74 -19.48 2.83
N ILE A 357 9.32 -19.46 1.55
CA ILE A 357 7.99 -19.01 1.15
C ILE A 357 6.91 -19.89 1.78
N GLU A 358 7.10 -21.21 1.81
CA GLU A 358 6.19 -22.17 2.45
C GLU A 358 6.00 -21.90 3.95
N GLU A 359 7.09 -21.67 4.68
CA GLU A 359 7.05 -21.37 6.12
C GLU A 359 6.29 -20.05 6.39
N ARG A 360 6.48 -19.05 5.53
CA ARG A 360 5.80 -17.75 5.59
C ARG A 360 4.32 -17.84 5.24
N PHE A 361 3.99 -18.63 4.23
CA PHE A 361 2.60 -18.89 3.88
C PHE A 361 1.86 -19.59 5.02
N ALA A 362 2.48 -20.58 5.66
CA ALA A 362 1.91 -21.25 6.82
C ALA A 362 1.77 -20.33 8.05
N GLU A 363 2.65 -19.34 8.22
CA GLU A 363 2.53 -18.29 9.24
C GLU A 363 1.32 -17.39 8.95
N TRP A 364 1.24 -16.85 7.73
CA TRP A 364 0.14 -16.02 7.27
C TRP A 364 -1.22 -16.73 7.41
N GLN A 365 -1.33 -17.99 6.98
CA GLN A 365 -2.56 -18.76 7.09
C GLN A 365 -3.04 -18.93 8.53
N LYS A 366 -2.13 -19.00 9.51
CA LYS A 366 -2.52 -19.07 10.93
C LYS A 366 -3.05 -17.73 11.44
N LEU A 367 -2.54 -16.61 10.92
CA LEU A 367 -3.00 -15.27 11.27
C LEU A 367 -4.40 -15.00 10.73
N CYS A 368 -4.72 -15.49 9.53
CA CYS A 368 -6.05 -15.33 8.94
C CYS A 368 -7.16 -16.15 9.64
N GLY A 369 -6.83 -17.05 10.58
CA GLY A 369 -7.80 -17.89 11.28
C GLY A 369 -8.43 -19.02 10.45
N GLU A 370 -9.33 -19.80 11.06
CA GLU A 370 -10.08 -20.88 10.39
C GLU A 370 -11.19 -20.36 9.45
N GLU A 371 -11.43 -19.05 9.38
CA GLU A 371 -12.51 -18.45 8.59
C GLU A 371 -12.31 -18.61 7.06
N ASN A 372 -11.07 -18.84 6.62
CA ASN A 372 -10.76 -19.21 5.23
C ASN A 372 -10.82 -20.73 4.95
N ALA A 373 -11.17 -21.56 5.94
CA ALA A 373 -11.60 -22.93 5.69
C ALA A 373 -13.05 -22.90 5.18
N VAL A 374 -13.25 -22.29 4.02
CA VAL A 374 -14.55 -22.20 3.35
C VAL A 374 -15.00 -23.62 3.07
N GLN A 375 -15.91 -24.14 3.90
CA GLN A 375 -16.76 -25.22 3.43
C GLN A 375 -17.59 -24.62 2.28
N PRO A 376 -17.56 -25.18 1.07
CA PRO A 376 -18.40 -24.70 0.01
C PRO A 376 -19.86 -24.87 0.45
N PHE A 377 -20.55 -23.75 0.70
CA PHE A 377 -21.99 -23.75 0.96
C PHE A 377 -22.80 -24.12 -0.29
N ILE A 378 -22.17 -24.06 -1.46
CA ILE A 378 -22.74 -24.35 -2.77
C ILE A 378 -22.12 -25.64 -3.32
N ASP A 379 -22.97 -26.62 -3.64
CA ASP A 379 -22.55 -27.80 -4.40
C ASP A 379 -22.55 -27.47 -5.90
N GLU A 380 -21.35 -27.25 -6.45
CA GLU A 380 -21.15 -26.90 -7.85
C GLU A 380 -21.02 -28.13 -8.77
N SER A 381 -21.15 -29.36 -8.25
CA SER A 381 -20.88 -30.60 -9.00
C SER A 381 -21.69 -30.77 -10.29
N ASN A 382 -22.84 -30.09 -10.41
CA ASN A 382 -23.73 -30.15 -11.57
C ASN A 382 -23.77 -28.83 -12.37
N PHE A 383 -22.91 -27.87 -12.06
CA PHE A 383 -22.91 -26.57 -12.72
C PHE A 383 -22.39 -26.70 -14.15
N LYS A 384 -22.92 -25.85 -15.03
CA LYS A 384 -22.50 -25.77 -16.43
C LYS A 384 -21.49 -24.63 -16.57
N GLU A 385 -20.58 -24.75 -17.53
CA GLU A 385 -19.79 -23.60 -17.97
C GLU A 385 -20.68 -22.68 -18.80
N LEU A 386 -21.11 -21.57 -18.20
CA LEU A 386 -21.96 -20.54 -18.80
C LEU A 386 -21.14 -19.35 -19.33
N LEU A 387 -19.88 -19.24 -18.91
CA LEU A 387 -18.99 -18.13 -19.21
C LEU A 387 -17.69 -18.58 -19.93
N PRO A 388 -17.75 -19.42 -20.99
CA PRO A 388 -16.56 -19.96 -21.64
C PRO A 388 -15.71 -18.90 -22.35
N ASP A 389 -16.33 -17.81 -22.80
CA ASP A 389 -15.67 -16.74 -23.55
C ASP A 389 -15.43 -15.49 -22.68
N TRP A 390 -15.68 -15.56 -21.37
CA TRP A 390 -15.53 -14.42 -20.47
C TRP A 390 -14.09 -13.94 -20.40
N GLN A 391 -13.89 -12.65 -20.69
CA GLN A 391 -12.58 -12.01 -20.65
C GLN A 391 -12.45 -11.19 -19.37
N GLY A 392 -11.35 -11.41 -18.64
CA GLY A 392 -11.05 -10.69 -17.41
C GLY A 392 -11.32 -11.50 -16.14
N ALA A 393 -11.29 -10.79 -15.01
CA ALA A 393 -11.54 -11.33 -13.69
C ALA A 393 -12.89 -12.05 -13.61
N ARG A 394 -12.90 -13.23 -12.97
CA ARG A 394 -14.08 -14.10 -12.87
C ARG A 394 -14.71 -14.13 -11.50
N HIS A 395 -14.05 -13.64 -10.46
CA HIS A 395 -14.59 -13.75 -9.12
C HIS A 395 -15.44 -12.55 -8.75
N CYS A 396 -16.42 -12.74 -7.88
CA CYS A 396 -17.36 -11.75 -7.39
C CYS A 396 -17.60 -11.95 -5.89
N ARG A 397 -18.14 -10.92 -5.23
CA ARG A 397 -18.54 -10.98 -3.82
C ARG A 397 -20.03 -11.30 -3.72
N ILE A 398 -20.36 -12.31 -2.93
CA ILE A 398 -21.74 -12.75 -2.70
C ILE A 398 -22.01 -12.75 -1.20
N SER A 399 -23.05 -12.04 -0.78
CA SER A 399 -23.50 -11.97 0.61
C SER A 399 -23.84 -13.36 1.17
N LYS A 400 -23.47 -13.62 2.43
CA LYS A 400 -23.82 -14.84 3.16
C LYS A 400 -25.33 -15.08 3.22
N ARG A 401 -26.15 -14.02 3.12
CA ARG A 401 -27.62 -14.13 2.99
C ARG A 401 -28.01 -15.01 1.79
N ILE A 402 -27.30 -14.89 0.68
CA ILE A 402 -27.58 -15.68 -0.53
C ILE A 402 -26.99 -17.08 -0.39
N ILE A 403 -25.69 -17.18 -0.09
CA ILE A 403 -24.96 -18.46 -0.18
C ILE A 403 -25.20 -19.40 1.00
N LYS A 404 -25.52 -18.87 2.18
CA LYS A 404 -25.72 -19.66 3.41
C LYS A 404 -27.20 -19.74 3.79
N ASP A 405 -27.92 -18.62 3.72
CA ASP A 405 -29.33 -18.58 4.15
C ASP A 405 -30.31 -18.89 3.00
N GLY A 406 -29.83 -18.96 1.75
CA GLY A 406 -30.62 -19.31 0.57
C GLY A 406 -31.54 -18.19 0.09
N CYS A 407 -31.24 -16.93 0.42
CA CYS A 407 -31.99 -15.79 -0.06
C CYS A 407 -31.76 -15.57 -1.56
N THR A 408 -32.77 -15.03 -2.24
CA THR A 408 -32.64 -14.63 -3.65
C THR A 408 -31.84 -13.33 -3.78
N VAL A 409 -31.11 -13.15 -4.88
CA VAL A 409 -30.46 -11.87 -5.19
C VAL A 409 -31.53 -10.78 -5.30
N GLY A 410 -31.56 -9.87 -4.34
CA GLY A 410 -32.45 -8.71 -4.30
C GLY A 410 -31.79 -7.43 -4.79
N PHE A 411 -30.47 -7.33 -4.66
CA PHE A 411 -29.65 -6.22 -5.14
C PHE A 411 -28.36 -6.74 -5.76
N CYS A 412 -27.87 -6.06 -6.78
CA CYS A 412 -26.50 -6.24 -7.24
C CYS A 412 -25.94 -4.95 -7.84
N CYS A 413 -24.66 -4.70 -7.60
CA CYS A 413 -23.93 -3.59 -8.18
C CYS A 413 -22.62 -4.08 -8.79
N ARG A 414 -22.08 -3.24 -9.67
CA ARG A 414 -20.74 -3.43 -10.23
C ARG A 414 -19.87 -2.24 -9.86
N GLU A 415 -18.94 -2.45 -8.96
CA GLU A 415 -18.00 -1.45 -8.47
C GLU A 415 -16.64 -1.65 -9.12
N GLU A 416 -15.87 -0.56 -9.24
CA GLU A 416 -14.49 -0.67 -9.71
C GLU A 416 -13.64 -1.29 -8.59
N PRO A 417 -12.94 -2.42 -8.83
CA PRO A 417 -12.08 -3.02 -7.81
C PRO A 417 -10.92 -2.11 -7.43
N ASP A 418 -10.36 -2.34 -6.24
CA ASP A 418 -9.06 -1.78 -5.87
C ASP A 418 -7.98 -2.19 -6.88
N SER A 419 -6.95 -1.35 -7.04
CA SER A 419 -5.91 -1.52 -8.06
C SER A 419 -5.28 -2.92 -8.03
N ASP A 420 -4.97 -3.41 -6.84
CA ASP A 420 -4.41 -4.74 -6.59
C ASP A 420 -5.36 -5.90 -6.95
N ASP A 421 -6.66 -5.67 -6.86
CA ASP A 421 -7.70 -6.69 -7.00
C ASP A 421 -8.23 -6.84 -8.42
N THR A 422 -7.93 -5.88 -9.30
CA THR A 422 -8.39 -5.87 -10.71
C THR A 422 -8.06 -7.14 -11.52
N GLY A 423 -7.08 -7.94 -11.07
CA GLY A 423 -6.71 -9.21 -11.67
C GLY A 423 -7.66 -10.38 -11.40
N TRP A 424 -8.37 -10.36 -10.28
CA TRP A 424 -9.22 -11.48 -9.82
C TRP A 424 -10.66 -11.07 -9.56
N ASP A 425 -10.90 -9.83 -9.14
CA ASP A 425 -12.21 -9.28 -8.82
C ASP A 425 -12.89 -8.67 -10.06
N SER A 426 -14.07 -9.16 -10.38
CA SER A 426 -14.89 -8.68 -11.51
C SER A 426 -15.62 -7.37 -11.23
N GLY A 427 -15.61 -6.93 -9.96
CA GLY A 427 -16.33 -5.77 -9.45
C GLY A 427 -17.79 -6.08 -9.09
N TRP A 428 -18.28 -7.30 -9.32
CA TRP A 428 -19.66 -7.64 -9.02
C TRP A 428 -19.87 -7.96 -7.54
N TYR A 429 -20.88 -7.31 -6.97
CA TYR A 429 -21.42 -7.57 -5.63
C TYR A 429 -22.87 -8.03 -5.76
N PHE A 430 -23.23 -9.08 -5.01
CA PHE A 430 -24.57 -9.65 -5.01
C PHE A 430 -25.09 -9.78 -3.58
N ASP A 431 -26.26 -9.18 -3.35
CA ASP A 431 -26.92 -9.02 -2.05
C ASP A 431 -28.37 -9.51 -2.08
N ALA A 432 -28.89 -9.87 -0.91
CA ALA A 432 -30.28 -10.23 -0.72
C ALA A 432 -31.22 -9.00 -0.73
N GLY A 433 -30.68 -7.81 -0.51
CA GLY A 433 -31.41 -6.54 -0.42
C GLY A 433 -31.98 -6.26 0.99
N ASP A 434 -31.58 -7.04 2.00
CA ASP A 434 -31.97 -6.87 3.40
C ASP A 434 -30.77 -6.80 4.35
N GLU A 435 -29.56 -6.63 3.81
CA GLU A 435 -28.28 -6.57 4.53
C GLU A 435 -28.31 -5.54 5.67
N ASP A 436 -28.78 -4.31 5.40
CA ASP A 436 -28.87 -3.25 6.41
C ASP A 436 -29.78 -3.60 7.59
N GLU A 437 -30.84 -4.38 7.34
CA GLU A 437 -31.76 -4.84 8.38
C GLU A 437 -31.15 -5.98 9.22
N VAL A 438 -30.34 -6.83 8.60
CA VAL A 438 -29.78 -8.03 9.22
C VAL A 438 -28.48 -7.75 9.96
N TYR A 439 -27.59 -6.97 9.36
CA TYR A 439 -26.27 -6.66 9.90
C TYR A 439 -26.24 -5.38 10.74
N ALA A 440 -27.28 -4.54 10.69
CA ALA A 440 -27.56 -3.40 11.59
C ALA A 440 -26.37 -2.88 12.44
N GLY A 441 -25.35 -2.31 11.79
CA GLY A 441 -24.16 -1.72 12.43
C GLY A 441 -22.90 -2.59 12.46
N GLU A 442 -22.94 -3.78 11.87
CA GLU A 442 -21.79 -4.63 11.54
C GLU A 442 -21.63 -4.69 10.02
N ASP A 443 -20.41 -4.99 9.55
CA ASP A 443 -20.15 -5.17 8.12
C ASP A 443 -20.83 -6.44 7.61
N ALA A 444 -21.46 -6.35 6.44
CA ALA A 444 -22.04 -7.51 5.80
C ALA A 444 -20.94 -8.55 5.47
N GLU A 445 -21.26 -9.82 5.73
CA GLU A 445 -20.30 -10.89 5.51
C GLU A 445 -20.42 -11.44 4.08
N TYR A 446 -19.34 -11.33 3.30
CA TYR A 446 -19.26 -11.79 1.91
C TYR A 446 -18.42 -13.06 1.77
N GLY A 447 -18.73 -13.84 0.72
CA GLY A 447 -17.84 -14.87 0.20
C GLY A 447 -17.44 -14.57 -1.24
N ILE A 448 -16.30 -15.13 -1.66
CA ILE A 448 -15.73 -14.94 -2.99
C ILE A 448 -16.01 -16.17 -3.84
N TYR A 449 -16.65 -15.98 -4.98
CA TYR A 449 -17.10 -17.06 -5.88
C TYR A 449 -16.93 -16.67 -7.34
N ASP A 450 -16.82 -17.66 -8.23
CA ASP A 450 -16.82 -17.45 -9.68
C ASP A 450 -18.18 -16.89 -10.13
N LEU A 451 -18.21 -15.94 -11.07
CA LEU A 451 -19.40 -15.41 -11.71
C LEU A 451 -20.26 -16.52 -12.33
N ASN A 452 -19.62 -17.60 -12.80
CA ASN A 452 -20.28 -18.79 -13.30
C ASN A 452 -21.11 -19.47 -12.20
N THR A 453 -20.64 -19.47 -10.95
CA THR A 453 -21.36 -20.02 -9.80
C THR A 453 -22.69 -19.28 -9.61
N ILE A 454 -22.64 -17.94 -9.49
CA ILE A 454 -23.87 -17.16 -9.28
C ILE A 454 -24.80 -17.22 -10.50
N CYS A 455 -24.27 -17.29 -11.72
CA CYS A 455 -25.08 -17.42 -12.94
C CYS A 455 -25.76 -18.78 -13.09
N ASN A 456 -25.19 -19.85 -12.53
CA ASN A 456 -25.88 -21.15 -12.46
C ASN A 456 -27.04 -21.12 -11.46
N LEU A 457 -26.90 -20.38 -10.37
CA LEU A 457 -27.96 -20.19 -9.36
C LEU A 457 -29.06 -19.24 -9.86
N TYR A 458 -28.67 -18.14 -10.50
CA TYR A 458 -29.54 -17.06 -10.97
C TYR A 458 -29.23 -16.70 -12.43
N PRO A 459 -29.72 -17.49 -13.41
CA PRO A 459 -29.45 -17.26 -14.83
C PRO A 459 -29.92 -15.90 -15.35
N GLU A 460 -30.81 -15.20 -14.65
CA GLU A 460 -31.22 -13.85 -15.00
C GLU A 460 -30.11 -12.80 -14.90
N LEU A 461 -28.99 -13.11 -14.23
CA LEU A 461 -27.83 -12.22 -14.08
C LEU A 461 -26.91 -12.20 -15.30
N LEU A 462 -26.90 -13.27 -16.11
CA LEU A 462 -26.08 -13.38 -17.32
C LEU A 462 -26.12 -12.14 -18.23
N PRO A 463 -27.28 -11.58 -18.60
CA PRO A 463 -27.33 -10.39 -19.45
C PRO A 463 -26.79 -9.12 -18.77
N LEU A 464 -26.68 -9.11 -17.44
CA LEU A 464 -26.24 -7.94 -16.68
C LEU A 464 -24.71 -7.86 -16.56
N LEU A 465 -24.00 -8.99 -16.65
CA LEU A 465 -22.57 -9.05 -16.31
C LEU A 465 -21.67 -8.07 -17.07
N ASN A 466 -22.05 -7.69 -18.29
CA ASN A 466 -21.30 -6.74 -19.13
C ASN A 466 -21.61 -5.26 -18.82
N SER A 467 -22.45 -4.97 -17.82
CA SER A 467 -22.77 -3.59 -17.42
C SER A 467 -21.51 -2.87 -16.92
N PRO A 468 -21.35 -1.56 -17.18
CA PRO A 468 -20.17 -0.81 -16.74
C PRO A 468 -20.07 -0.71 -15.22
N TYR A 469 -18.88 -0.38 -14.72
CA TYR A 469 -18.70 0.01 -13.31
C TYR A 469 -19.60 1.22 -12.97
N GLY A 470 -20.07 1.26 -11.73
CA GLY A 470 -21.06 2.23 -11.24
C GLY A 470 -22.52 1.83 -11.51
N THR A 471 -22.79 0.67 -12.11
CA THR A 471 -24.17 0.21 -12.31
C THR A 471 -24.71 -0.54 -11.11
N ALA A 472 -25.99 -0.34 -10.80
CA ALA A 472 -26.70 -1.04 -9.75
C ALA A 472 -28.10 -1.48 -10.21
N PHE A 473 -28.57 -2.60 -9.68
CA PHE A 473 -29.85 -3.21 -10.00
C PHE A 473 -30.57 -3.64 -8.73
N GLU A 474 -31.87 -3.38 -8.66
CA GLU A 474 -32.73 -3.82 -7.56
C GLU A 474 -33.87 -4.70 -8.08
N ARG A 475 -34.26 -5.71 -7.31
CA ARG A 475 -35.40 -6.57 -7.62
C ARG A 475 -36.70 -5.86 -7.27
N ASN A 476 -37.44 -5.47 -8.30
CA ASN A 476 -38.73 -4.81 -8.12
C ASN A 476 -39.84 -5.74 -7.60
N LYS A 477 -41.01 -5.16 -7.28
CA LYS A 477 -42.23 -5.87 -6.83
C LYS A 477 -42.75 -6.95 -7.79
N ARG A 478 -42.29 -6.99 -9.05
CA ARG A 478 -42.62 -8.02 -10.05
C ARG A 478 -41.57 -9.13 -10.10
N GLY A 479 -40.59 -9.11 -9.20
CA GLY A 479 -39.51 -10.09 -9.11
C GLY A 479 -38.43 -9.96 -10.17
N ARG A 480 -38.33 -8.80 -10.86
CA ARG A 480 -37.32 -8.57 -11.90
C ARG A 480 -36.27 -7.58 -11.41
N LEU A 481 -35.00 -7.88 -11.66
CA LEU A 481 -33.92 -6.91 -11.51
C LEU A 481 -34.10 -5.79 -12.54
N VAL A 482 -34.10 -4.57 -12.04
CA VAL A 482 -34.18 -3.34 -12.83
C VAL A 482 -33.05 -2.42 -12.42
N GLU A 483 -32.44 -1.77 -13.40
CA GLU A 483 -31.37 -0.80 -13.17
C GLU A 483 -31.89 0.34 -12.31
N ILE A 484 -31.15 0.66 -11.25
CA ILE A 484 -31.35 1.86 -10.45
C ILE A 484 -30.77 3.00 -11.27
N LYS A 485 -31.64 3.93 -11.67
CA LYS A 485 -31.19 5.17 -12.29
C LYS A 485 -31.00 6.17 -11.18
N ASP A 486 -29.82 6.74 -11.08
CA ASP A 486 -29.63 7.95 -10.30
C ASP A 486 -30.65 8.98 -10.82
N GLU A 487 -31.60 9.36 -9.96
CA GLU A 487 -32.34 10.59 -10.19
C GLU A 487 -31.31 11.71 -10.01
N GLU A 488 -30.75 12.20 -11.12
CA GLU A 488 -29.91 13.40 -11.15
C GLU A 488 -30.57 14.50 -10.29
N GLU A 489 -29.82 15.02 -9.30
CA GLU A 489 -30.16 16.22 -8.50
C GLU A 489 -30.41 17.46 -9.37
#